data_AF-A0A7S1VD64-F1
#
_entry.id   AF-A0A7S1VD64-F1
#
_cell.length_a   1.000
_cell.length_b   1.000
_cell.length_c   1.000
_cell.angle_alpha   90.00
_cell.angle_beta   90.00
_cell.angle_gamma   90.00
#
_symmetry.space_group_name_H-M   'P 1'
#
loop_
_entity.id
_entity.type
_entity.pdbx_description
1 polymer ?
#
loop_
_entity_poly.entity_id
_entity_poly.type
_entity_poly.pdbx_seq_one_letter_code
_entity_poly.pdbx_strand_id
1 'polypeptide(L)'
;FLLPLPVLYIVYDFFYTILHGALHLQSIYPYIHKHHHIQKAPSRANVDAINVHPIEFFLGEYNHLFSFWICSTYLLPGTGGCIHVLSSLVFLGLGGILTAFNHTRYDVQWNLPIILPFCFLE
;
A
#
# COMPACT_ATOMS: atom_id res chain seq x y z
N PHE A 1 -10.85 2.52 -19.15
CA PHE A 1 -9.88 3.18 -18.25
C PHE A 1 -10.04 2.78 -16.78
N LEU A 2 -11.24 2.50 -16.25
CA LEU A 2 -11.38 2.10 -14.82
C LEU A 2 -10.98 0.65 -14.52
N LEU A 3 -11.12 -0.25 -15.51
CA LEU A 3 -10.85 -1.69 -15.36
C LEU A 3 -9.48 -2.05 -14.73
N PRO A 4 -8.36 -1.35 -15.04
CA PRO A 4 -7.06 -1.66 -14.42
C PRO A 4 -6.98 -1.33 -12.93
N LEU A 5 -7.83 -0.43 -12.39
CA LEU A 5 -7.67 0.07 -11.02
C LEU A 5 -7.78 -1.03 -9.96
N PRO A 6 -8.81 -1.90 -9.94
CA PRO A 6 -8.87 -2.97 -8.95
C PRO A 6 -7.68 -3.93 -9.04
N VAL A 7 -7.24 -4.25 -10.26
CA VAL A 7 -6.10 -5.15 -10.48
C VAL A 7 -4.80 -4.52 -9.97
N LEU A 8 -4.58 -3.23 -10.22
CA LEU A 8 -3.42 -2.50 -9.71
C LEU A 8 -3.38 -2.51 -8.18
N TYR A 9 -4.49 -2.22 -7.50
CA TYR A 9 -4.55 -2.26 -6.03
C TYR A 9 -4.30 -3.66 -5.48
N ILE A 10 -4.91 -4.70 -6.06
CA ILE A 10 -4.71 -6.08 -5.61
C ILE A 10 -3.24 -6.49 -5.75
N VAL A 11 -2.61 -6.21 -6.88
CA VAL A 11 -1.20 -6.55 -7.11
C VAL A 11 -0.30 -5.75 -6.18
N TYR A 12 -0.53 -4.44 -6.05
CA TYR A 12 0.23 -3.58 -5.17
C TYR A 12 0.15 -4.07 -3.72
N ASP A 13 -1.05 -4.27 -3.19
CA ASP A 13 -1.29 -4.70 -1.81
C ASP A 13 -0.67 -6.06 -1.53
N PHE A 14 -0.77 -7.01 -2.49
CA PHE A 14 -0.17 -8.32 -2.34
C PHE A 14 1.36 -8.24 -2.12
N PHE A 15 2.07 -7.52 -3.00
CA PHE A 15 3.52 -7.38 -2.87
C PHE A 15 3.91 -6.46 -1.70
N TYR A 16 3.14 -5.41 -1.45
CA TYR A 16 3.36 -4.52 -0.32
C TYR A 16 3.21 -5.25 1.02
N THR A 17 2.23 -6.15 1.14
CA THR A 17 2.04 -6.97 2.36
C THR A 17 3.25 -7.85 2.62
N ILE A 18 3.80 -8.49 1.59
CA ILE A 18 5.03 -9.30 1.71
C ILE A 18 6.22 -8.41 2.10
N LEU A 19 6.39 -7.27 1.44
CA LEU A 19 7.45 -6.30 1.72
C LEU A 19 7.38 -5.79 3.17
N HIS A 20 6.21 -5.33 3.59
CA HIS A 20 5.97 -4.83 4.93
C HIS A 20 6.19 -5.93 5.98
N GLY A 21 5.72 -7.15 5.73
CA GLY A 21 6.02 -8.31 6.58
C GLY A 21 7.53 -8.57 6.71
N ALA A 22 8.29 -8.47 5.62
CA ALA A 22 9.74 -8.60 5.63
C ALA A 22 10.43 -7.48 6.43
N LEU A 23 9.91 -6.25 6.37
CA LEU A 23 10.41 -5.11 7.15
C LEU A 23 10.23 -5.29 8.67
N HIS A 24 9.26 -6.11 9.10
CA HIS A 24 9.05 -6.49 10.50
C HIS A 24 9.91 -7.67 10.98
N LEU A 25 10.71 -8.30 10.10
CA LEU A 25 11.64 -9.34 10.54
C LEU A 25 12.63 -8.78 11.55
N GLN A 26 12.90 -9.53 12.63
CA GLN A 26 13.72 -9.07 13.76
C GLN A 26 15.12 -8.58 13.35
N SER A 27 15.69 -9.12 12.28
CA SER A 27 16.99 -8.72 11.74
C SER A 27 16.96 -7.43 10.92
N ILE A 28 15.79 -6.99 10.44
CA ILE A 28 15.61 -5.82 9.56
C ILE A 28 14.95 -4.67 10.32
N TYR A 29 13.90 -4.98 11.08
CA TYR A 29 13.07 -4.05 11.82
C TYR A 29 13.84 -2.95 12.57
N PRO A 30 14.83 -3.25 13.44
CA PRO A 30 15.48 -2.21 14.23
C PRO A 30 16.27 -1.20 13.40
N TYR A 31 16.62 -1.52 12.16
CA TYR A 31 17.45 -0.69 11.30
C TYR A 31 16.67 0.13 10.27
N ILE A 32 15.55 -0.41 9.77
CA ILE A 32 14.80 0.21 8.67
C ILE A 32 13.42 0.65 9.16
N HIS A 33 12.62 -0.27 9.68
CA HIS A 33 11.19 -0.04 9.89
C HIS A 33 10.83 0.53 11.26
N LYS A 34 11.70 0.35 12.26
CA LYS A 34 11.46 0.84 13.63
C LYS A 34 11.25 2.35 13.68
N HIS A 35 11.94 3.11 12.84
CA HIS A 35 11.79 4.57 12.75
C HIS A 35 10.34 4.99 12.48
N HIS A 36 9.70 4.32 11.54
CA HIS A 36 8.31 4.57 11.18
C HIS A 36 7.34 4.27 12.34
N HIS A 37 7.63 3.24 13.13
CA HIS A 37 6.82 2.81 14.28
C HIS A 37 7.17 3.48 15.62
N ILE A 38 8.02 4.52 15.63
CA ILE A 38 8.31 5.26 16.87
C ILE A 38 7.01 5.82 17.49
N GLN A 39 6.09 6.25 16.63
CA GLN A 39 4.77 6.72 17.03
C GLN A 39 3.76 5.58 16.87
N LYS A 40 3.35 4.96 17.99
CA LYS A 40 2.36 3.88 17.97
C LYS A 40 0.97 4.29 17.43
N ALA A 41 0.63 5.58 17.51
CA ALA A 41 -0.65 6.11 17.07
C ALA A 41 -0.40 7.38 16.21
N PRO A 42 -0.12 7.22 14.91
CA PRO A 42 0.09 8.34 14.00
C PRO A 42 -1.16 9.23 13.96
N SER A 43 -0.96 10.54 13.77
CA SER A 43 -2.06 11.52 13.83
C SER A 43 -1.91 12.66 12.83
N ARG A 44 -0.77 12.77 12.17
CA ARG A 44 -0.47 13.82 11.19
C ARG A 44 -0.64 13.33 9.76
N ALA A 45 -1.41 12.24 9.56
CA ALA A 45 -1.76 11.69 8.27
C ALA A 45 -0.51 11.48 7.40
N ASN A 46 -0.46 12.13 6.23
CA ASN A 46 0.62 11.96 5.26
C ASN A 46 2.02 12.27 5.81
N VAL A 47 2.13 13.21 6.77
CA VAL A 47 3.43 13.54 7.38
C VAL A 47 4.02 12.35 8.14
N ASP A 48 3.17 11.57 8.82
CA ASP A 48 3.61 10.37 9.52
C ASP A 48 3.79 9.21 8.53
N ALA A 49 2.94 9.12 7.50
CA ALA A 49 3.01 8.08 6.46
C ALA A 49 4.33 8.12 5.66
N ILE A 50 4.81 9.30 5.28
CA ILE A 50 6.06 9.43 4.50
C ILE A 50 7.32 9.49 5.38
N ASN A 51 7.17 9.63 6.70
CA ASN A 51 8.30 9.69 7.63
C ASN A 51 8.83 8.29 7.94
N VAL A 52 9.39 7.66 6.91
CA VAL A 52 9.96 6.32 6.93
C VAL A 52 11.45 6.37 6.62
N HIS A 53 12.15 5.25 6.81
CA HIS A 53 13.53 5.13 6.37
C HIS A 53 13.63 5.22 4.83
N PRO A 54 14.68 5.83 4.24
CA PRO A 54 14.78 5.99 2.78
C PRO A 54 14.66 4.69 1.98
N ILE A 55 15.16 3.57 2.51
CA ILE A 55 15.01 2.24 1.88
C ILE A 55 13.54 1.81 1.85
N GLU A 56 12.81 2.01 2.95
CA GLU A 56 11.38 1.70 3.01
C GLU A 56 10.58 2.55 2.03
N PHE A 57 10.87 3.86 1.97
CA PHE A 57 10.27 4.77 1.00
C PHE A 57 10.53 4.29 -0.44
N PHE A 58 11.79 3.99 -0.76
CA PHE A 58 12.18 3.53 -2.09
C PHE A 58 11.44 2.24 -2.48
N LEU A 59 11.43 1.23 -1.60
CA LEU A 59 10.78 -0.05 -1.89
C LEU A 59 9.26 0.08 -2.01
N GLY A 60 8.63 0.90 -1.17
CA GLY A 60 7.19 1.19 -1.25
C GLY A 60 6.82 1.89 -2.56
N GLU A 61 7.55 2.94 -2.93
CA GLU A 61 7.28 3.70 -4.17
C GLU A 61 7.56 2.86 -5.42
N TYR A 62 8.65 2.08 -5.45
CA TYR A 62 8.95 1.20 -6.58
C TYR A 62 7.96 0.03 -6.70
N ASN A 63 7.25 -0.34 -5.62
CA ASN A 63 6.16 -1.31 -5.71
C ASN A 63 5.01 -0.84 -6.61
N HIS A 64 4.76 0.48 -6.72
CA HIS A 64 3.80 1.01 -7.69
C HIS A 64 4.26 0.76 -9.12
N LEU A 65 5.54 1.03 -9.43
CA LEU A 65 6.14 0.77 -10.74
C LEU A 65 6.13 -0.72 -11.08
N PHE A 66 6.45 -1.56 -10.10
CA PHE A 66 6.40 -3.01 -10.23
C PHE A 66 4.97 -3.49 -10.53
N SER A 67 3.97 -2.93 -9.84
CA SER A 67 2.56 -3.21 -10.08
C SER A 67 2.13 -2.82 -11.49
N PHE A 68 2.56 -1.65 -11.99
CA PHE A 68 2.32 -1.27 -13.38
C PHE A 68 2.94 -2.27 -14.36
N TRP A 69 4.19 -2.69 -14.12
CA TRP A 69 4.88 -3.64 -14.98
C TRP A 69 4.19 -5.00 -15.02
N ILE A 70 3.85 -5.58 -13.86
CA ILE A 70 3.13 -6.86 -13.78
C ILE A 70 1.76 -6.77 -14.46
N CYS A 71 0.98 -5.73 -14.13
CA CYS A 71 -0.37 -5.57 -14.66
C CYS A 71 -0.37 -5.38 -16.17
N SER A 72 0.49 -4.50 -16.70
CA SER A 72 0.58 -4.22 -18.13
C SER A 72 1.11 -5.41 -18.94
N THR A 73 2.11 -6.12 -18.42
CA THR A 73 2.78 -7.20 -19.15
C THR A 73 1.99 -8.51 -19.11
N TYR A 74 1.42 -8.86 -17.95
CA TYR A 74 0.90 -10.22 -17.73
C TYR A 74 -0.60 -10.28 -17.44
N LEU A 75 -1.17 -9.34 -16.69
CA LEU A 75 -2.55 -9.48 -16.19
C LEU A 75 -3.59 -8.78 -17.07
N LEU A 76 -3.17 -7.75 -17.82
CA LEU A 76 -4.04 -6.97 -18.70
C LEU A 76 -3.51 -6.94 -20.14
N PRO A 77 -3.16 -8.09 -20.76
CA PRO A 77 -2.60 -8.11 -22.11
C PRO A 77 -3.55 -7.48 -23.16
N GLY A 78 -4.86 -7.51 -22.90
CA GLY A 78 -5.88 -6.87 -23.74
C GLY A 78 -5.81 -5.34 -23.78
N THR A 79 -5.00 -4.69 -22.92
CA THR A 79 -4.73 -3.24 -23.00
C THR A 79 -3.53 -2.91 -23.89
N GLY A 80 -2.92 -3.91 -24.56
CA GLY A 80 -1.77 -3.72 -25.43
C GLY A 80 -0.50 -3.35 -24.68
N GLY A 81 -0.38 -3.75 -23.41
CA GLY A 81 0.77 -3.39 -22.57
C GLY A 81 0.73 -1.95 -22.03
N CYS A 82 -0.38 -1.24 -22.23
CA CYS A 82 -0.52 0.16 -21.82
C CYS A 82 -1.59 0.32 -20.75
N ILE A 83 -1.31 1.12 -19.72
CA ILE A 83 -2.30 1.55 -18.74
C ILE A 83 -2.56 3.03 -18.97
N HIS A 84 -3.84 3.40 -19.02
CA HIS A 84 -4.22 4.79 -19.30
C HIS A 84 -3.68 5.72 -18.21
N VAL A 85 -3.18 6.90 -18.60
CA VAL A 85 -2.57 7.87 -17.67
C VAL A 85 -3.52 8.26 -16.54
N LEU A 86 -4.81 8.47 -16.85
CA LEU A 86 -5.81 8.78 -15.83
C LEU A 86 -5.93 7.68 -14.76
N SER A 87 -5.89 6.41 -15.15
CA SER A 87 -5.91 5.28 -14.20
C SER A 87 -4.68 5.29 -13.30
N SER A 88 -3.52 5.64 -13.88
CA SER A 88 -2.27 5.73 -13.14
C SER A 88 -2.30 6.87 -12.12
N LEU A 89 -2.80 8.04 -12.51
CA LEU A 89 -2.98 9.19 -11.61
C LEU A 89 -3.99 8.89 -10.50
N VAL A 90 -5.10 8.22 -10.82
CA VAL A 90 -6.10 7.82 -9.83
C VAL A 90 -5.55 6.78 -8.87
N PHE A 91 -4.78 5.80 -9.35
CA PHE A 91 -4.12 4.78 -8.53
C PHE A 91 -3.13 5.42 -7.54
N LEU A 92 -2.23 6.27 -8.01
CA LEU A 92 -1.25 6.95 -7.16
C LEU A 92 -1.92 7.95 -6.20
N GLY A 93 -2.84 8.77 -6.72
CA GLY A 93 -3.50 9.83 -5.94
C GLY A 93 -4.40 9.27 -4.85
N LEU A 94 -5.31 8.34 -5.19
CA LEU A 94 -6.16 7.70 -4.19
C LEU A 94 -5.35 6.82 -3.24
N GLY A 95 -4.35 6.08 -3.73
CA GLY A 95 -3.45 5.28 -2.89
C GLY A 95 -2.75 6.13 -1.82
N GLY A 96 -2.22 7.30 -2.19
CA GLY A 96 -1.63 8.25 -1.25
C GLY A 96 -2.64 8.79 -0.23
N ILE A 97 -3.86 9.13 -0.66
CA ILE A 97 -4.93 9.59 0.25
C ILE A 97 -5.31 8.49 1.25
N LEU A 98 -5.49 7.25 0.77
CA LEU A 98 -5.85 6.11 1.62
C LEU A 98 -4.72 5.78 2.60
N THR A 99 -3.46 5.84 2.16
CA THR A 99 -2.30 5.67 3.03
C THR A 99 -2.26 6.76 4.11
N ALA A 100 -2.52 8.01 3.75
CA ALA A 100 -2.60 9.11 4.72
C ALA A 100 -3.73 8.89 5.74
N PHE A 101 -4.89 8.38 5.32
CA PHE A 101 -6.00 8.04 6.23
C PHE A 101 -5.67 6.89 7.18
N ASN A 102 -4.93 5.88 6.73
CA ASN A 102 -4.42 4.82 7.59
C ASN A 102 -3.43 5.33 8.66
N HIS A 103 -2.92 6.56 8.50
CA HIS A 103 -2.06 7.25 9.48
C HIS A 103 -2.80 8.38 10.23
N THR A 104 -4.11 8.23 10.36
CA THR A 104 -4.95 9.07 11.25
C THR A 104 -5.43 8.25 12.44
N ARG A 105 -6.04 8.93 13.42
CA ARG A 105 -6.67 8.27 14.58
C ARG A 105 -8.10 7.79 14.31
N TYR A 106 -8.57 7.95 13.08
CA TYR A 106 -9.93 7.60 12.70
C TYR A 106 -9.92 6.20 12.12
N ASP A 107 -10.66 5.32 12.76
CA ASP A 107 -10.90 3.97 12.26
C ASP A 107 -12.30 3.89 11.64
N VAL A 108 -12.44 3.14 10.55
CA VAL A 108 -13.71 2.94 9.85
C VAL A 108 -14.35 1.66 10.36
N GLN A 109 -15.32 1.83 11.25
CA GLN A 109 -16.07 0.72 11.84
C GLN A 109 -17.18 0.26 10.87
N TRP A 110 -16.98 -0.89 10.24
CA TRP A 110 -17.98 -1.50 9.37
C TRP A 110 -18.90 -2.43 10.17
N ASN A 111 -20.16 -2.05 10.32
CA ASN A 111 -21.20 -2.96 10.84
C ASN A 111 -21.68 -3.90 9.73
N LEU A 112 -20.82 -4.84 9.31
CA LEU A 112 -21.20 -5.89 8.38
C LEU A 112 -21.81 -7.07 9.16
N PRO A 113 -22.99 -7.59 8.80
CA PRO A 113 -23.62 -8.73 9.47
C PRO A 113 -22.93 -10.09 9.19
N ILE A 114 -21.64 -10.08 8.82
CA ILE A 114 -20.89 -11.26 8.42
C ILE A 114 -19.90 -11.61 9.54
N ILE A 115 -20.14 -12.74 10.20
CA ILE A 115 -19.21 -13.33 11.17
C ILE A 115 -18.03 -13.90 10.36
N LEU A 116 -16.97 -13.11 10.19
CA LEU A 116 -15.68 -13.63 9.74
C LEU A 116 -14.81 -13.92 10.97
N PRO A 117 -14.31 -15.15 11.16
CA PRO A 117 -13.51 -15.53 12.31
C PRO A 117 -12.05 -15.16 12.08
N PHE A 118 -11.75 -13.88 11.83
CA PHE A 118 -10.38 -13.41 11.76
C PHE A 118 -10.23 -12.12 12.53
N CYS A 119 -9.97 -12.30 13.83
CA CYS A 119 -9.34 -11.31 14.68
C CYS A 119 -7.97 -10.97 14.06
N PHE A 120 -7.85 -9.79 13.48
CA PHE A 120 -6.54 -9.17 13.26
C PHE A 120 -5.99 -8.84 14.64
N LEU A 121 -4.98 -9.60 15.06
CA LEU A 121 -4.14 -9.28 16.22
C LEU A 121 -3.25 -8.10 15.81
N GLU A 122 -3.55 -6.92 16.33
CA GLU A 122 -2.58 -5.85 16.53
C GLU A 122 -1.52 -6.25 17.57
#